data_AF-A0A9P9XKS3-F1
#
_entry.id   AF-A0A9P9XKS3-F1
#
_cell.length_a   1.000
_cell.length_b   1.000
_cell.length_c   1.000
_cell.angle_alpha   90.00
_cell.angle_beta   90.00
_cell.angle_gamma   90.00
#
_symmetry.space_group_name_H-M   'P 1'
#
loop_
_entity.id
_entity.type
_entity.pdbx_description
1 polymer ?
#
loop_
_entity_poly.entity_id
_entity_poly.type
_entity_poly.pdbx_seq_one_letter_code
_entity_poly.pdbx_strand_id
1 'polypeptide(L)'
;MTGSKARIALTALVAVATAYPGMGRGGAGTSHGDMMAHLASREGAADNQNLGDLLKIPDGSLSDVGKDVKGILTGSGSPTTSDAASGNLTELGSSDCNADKCCVWQHVAADLMPTFRDDNGCTDPARAAIRLGFHDAAGWSLNTGDLGGADGSIVLAPEEIGRPLNKGLEEIVSQMKTWFAKYKDHGAGMADLIQFAANTATVACPGGPRIKTFVGRKDSSVAAPDGLLPDPKDPADKLIELFGNKTITAPGLAALVGAHTASRQRFFDTSKVNAPQDTTPNIWDVDFYGQTLAGAPAEVVTFPSDTVLSKDPRSAPAFQAFANNAPLWGGAYAKQYLRLSLLGVFNINDLTDCSKALPAGTGVKR
;
A
#
# COMPACT_ATOMS: atom_id res chain seq x y z
N MET A 1 19.22 54.80 -37.33
CA MET A 1 18.66 54.08 -38.50
C MET A 1 19.63 52.95 -38.85
N THR A 2 19.47 51.79 -38.20
CA THR A 2 18.79 50.56 -38.73
C THR A 2 19.67 49.82 -39.73
N GLY A 3 20.11 48.57 -39.55
CA GLY A 3 19.92 47.60 -38.48
C GLY A 3 20.69 46.32 -38.86
N SER A 4 21.46 45.78 -37.93
CA SER A 4 22.19 44.51 -38.11
C SER A 4 21.24 43.34 -37.86
N LYS A 5 21.05 42.47 -38.86
CA LYS A 5 20.24 41.25 -38.72
C LYS A 5 21.11 40.14 -38.12
N ALA A 6 21.04 39.97 -36.79
CA ALA A 6 21.56 38.78 -36.14
C ALA A 6 20.66 37.57 -36.47
N ARG A 7 21.24 36.55 -37.11
CA ARG A 7 20.58 35.25 -37.31
C ARG A 7 20.78 34.44 -36.02
N ILE A 8 19.70 34.23 -35.27
CA ILE A 8 19.67 33.30 -34.15
C ILE A 8 19.55 31.89 -34.74
N ALA A 9 20.62 31.11 -34.64
CA ALA A 9 20.57 29.67 -34.88
C ALA A 9 19.89 29.01 -33.68
N LEU A 10 18.70 28.45 -33.90
CA LEU A 10 18.00 27.65 -32.91
C LEU A 10 18.69 26.28 -32.85
N THR A 11 19.63 26.12 -31.93
CA THR A 11 20.25 24.82 -31.65
C THR A 11 19.22 23.97 -30.92
N ALA A 12 18.55 23.07 -31.64
CA ALA A 12 17.76 22.02 -31.01
C ALA A 12 18.71 21.11 -30.23
N LEU A 13 18.70 21.21 -28.89
CA LEU A 13 19.26 20.15 -28.04
C LEU A 13 18.36 18.92 -28.22
N VAL A 14 18.77 18.02 -29.11
CA VAL A 14 18.28 16.65 -29.09
C VAL A 14 18.81 16.03 -27.81
N ALA A 15 17.94 15.79 -26.84
CA ALA A 15 18.25 14.92 -25.72
C ALA A 15 18.59 13.55 -26.29
N VAL A 16 19.86 13.16 -26.22
CA VAL A 16 20.30 11.82 -26.55
C VAL A 16 19.75 10.92 -25.45
N ALA A 17 18.58 10.34 -25.67
CA ALA A 17 18.17 9.17 -24.93
C ALA A 17 19.20 8.09 -25.24
N THR A 18 20.02 7.74 -24.25
CA THR A 18 20.86 6.54 -24.33
C THR A 18 19.93 5.34 -24.33
N ALA A 19 19.51 4.93 -25.52
CA ALA A 19 18.89 3.62 -25.72
C ALA A 19 19.96 2.57 -25.43
N TYR A 20 19.69 1.71 -24.45
CA TYR A 20 20.57 0.60 -24.08
C TYR A 20 20.67 -0.39 -25.26
N PRO A 21 21.88 -0.79 -25.69
CA PRO A 21 22.06 -1.87 -26.64
C PRO A 21 21.84 -3.20 -25.92
N GLY A 22 20.71 -3.85 -26.21
CA GLY A 22 20.34 -5.12 -25.60
C GLY A 22 19.08 -5.76 -26.17
N MET A 23 18.72 -5.49 -27.43
CA MET A 23 17.71 -6.29 -28.14
C MET A 23 18.42 -7.33 -28.99
N GLY A 24 18.50 -8.54 -28.47
CA GLY A 24 19.20 -9.62 -29.14
C GLY A 24 19.06 -10.99 -28.51
N ARG A 25 17.85 -11.37 -28.05
CA ARG A 25 17.32 -12.76 -28.00
C ARG A 25 15.96 -12.76 -27.29
N GLY A 26 14.99 -13.45 -27.88
CA GLY A 26 13.59 -13.41 -27.44
C GLY A 26 13.33 -14.00 -26.05
N GLY A 27 12.28 -13.49 -25.39
CA GLY A 27 11.69 -14.04 -24.18
C GLY A 27 11.59 -13.04 -23.02
N ALA A 28 10.35 -12.70 -22.63
CA ALA A 28 9.93 -11.92 -21.46
C ALA A 28 10.35 -10.43 -21.38
N GLY A 29 9.36 -9.54 -21.30
CA GLY A 29 9.61 -8.17 -20.83
C GLY A 29 10.13 -8.20 -19.38
N THR A 30 10.93 -7.22 -18.99
CA THR A 30 11.38 -7.04 -17.60
C THR A 30 10.18 -7.03 -16.66
N SER A 31 10.15 -7.92 -15.67
CA SER A 31 9.07 -7.96 -14.71
C SER A 31 9.11 -6.74 -13.78
N HIS A 32 8.00 -6.44 -13.10
CA HIS A 32 7.94 -5.41 -12.06
C HIS A 32 8.98 -5.64 -10.97
N GLY A 33 9.20 -6.90 -10.60
CA GLY A 33 10.23 -7.30 -9.64
C GLY A 33 11.63 -6.94 -10.11
N ASP A 34 11.96 -7.23 -11.38
CA ASP A 34 13.26 -6.89 -11.97
C ASP A 34 13.49 -5.38 -12.01
N MET A 35 12.45 -4.61 -12.34
CA MET A 35 12.55 -3.16 -12.38
C MET A 35 12.74 -2.56 -10.98
N MET A 36 11.99 -3.03 -9.99
CA MET A 36 12.16 -2.58 -8.60
C MET A 36 13.53 -2.97 -8.04
N ALA A 37 14.01 -4.19 -8.34
CA ALA A 37 15.36 -4.61 -7.97
C ALA A 37 16.42 -3.75 -8.66
N HIS A 38 16.22 -3.38 -9.93
CA HIS A 38 17.12 -2.47 -10.63
C HIS A 38 17.16 -1.09 -9.97
N LEU A 39 16.00 -0.50 -9.66
CA LEU A 39 15.90 0.78 -8.97
C LEU A 39 16.55 0.73 -7.58
N ALA A 40 16.34 -0.34 -6.81
CA ALA A 40 16.93 -0.49 -5.49
C ALA A 40 18.44 -0.76 -5.53
N SER A 41 18.92 -1.51 -6.53
CA SER A 41 20.35 -1.82 -6.72
C SER A 41 21.20 -0.56 -6.99
N ARG A 42 20.61 0.44 -7.66
CA ARG A 42 21.26 1.75 -7.88
C ARG A 42 21.52 2.49 -6.58
N GLU A 43 20.74 2.20 -5.54
CA GLU A 43 20.83 2.80 -4.20
C GLU A 43 21.59 1.91 -3.21
N GLY A 44 22.07 0.73 -3.63
CA GLY A 44 22.72 -0.24 -2.73
C GLY A 44 21.79 -0.82 -1.65
N ALA A 45 20.47 -0.74 -1.83
CA ALA A 45 19.47 -1.19 -0.87
C ALA A 45 18.65 -2.36 -1.46
N ALA A 46 18.19 -3.29 -0.61
CA ALA A 46 17.36 -4.42 -1.06
C ALA A 46 16.16 -4.66 -0.12
N ASP A 47 14.97 -4.69 -0.71
CA ASP A 47 13.70 -5.07 -0.08
C ASP A 47 13.39 -6.55 -0.36
N ASN A 48 14.39 -7.43 -0.23
CA ASN A 48 14.28 -8.86 -0.56
C ASN A 48 14.45 -9.79 0.65
N GLN A 49 14.44 -9.23 1.86
CA GLN A 49 14.52 -10.02 3.09
C GLN A 49 13.16 -10.57 3.54
N ASN A 50 13.21 -11.72 4.21
CA ASN A 50 12.07 -12.32 4.91
C ASN A 50 11.65 -11.48 6.12
N LEU A 51 10.47 -11.79 6.66
CA LEU A 51 9.91 -11.16 7.85
C LEU A 51 9.52 -12.22 8.89
N GLY A 52 9.32 -11.77 10.14
CA GLY A 52 8.71 -12.59 11.19
C GLY A 52 9.42 -13.93 11.44
N ASP A 53 8.61 -14.98 11.57
CA ASP A 53 9.04 -16.37 11.73
C ASP A 53 9.71 -16.96 10.47
N LEU A 54 9.44 -16.43 9.27
CA LEU A 54 10.09 -16.86 8.02
C LEU A 54 11.60 -16.58 7.99
N LEU A 55 12.12 -15.77 8.91
CA LEU A 55 13.56 -15.58 9.10
C LEU A 55 14.25 -16.81 9.72
N LYS A 56 13.49 -17.64 10.45
CA LYS A 56 14.02 -18.73 11.28
C LYS A 56 13.55 -20.11 10.82
N ILE A 57 12.42 -20.21 10.13
CA ILE A 57 11.87 -21.49 9.66
C ILE A 57 12.66 -21.98 8.42
N PRO A 58 13.19 -23.22 8.43
CA PRO A 58 13.83 -23.81 7.26
C PRO A 58 12.86 -24.03 6.09
N ASP A 59 13.36 -23.96 4.86
CA ASP A 59 12.52 -24.05 3.64
C ASP A 59 11.68 -25.33 3.56
N GLY A 60 12.22 -26.46 4.02
CA GLY A 60 11.50 -27.74 4.06
C GLY A 60 10.34 -27.80 5.08
N SER A 61 10.24 -26.81 5.97
CA SER A 61 9.21 -26.71 7.02
C SER A 61 8.21 -25.57 6.75
N LEU A 62 8.34 -24.85 5.64
CA LEU A 62 7.41 -23.80 5.27
C LEU A 62 6.05 -24.40 4.86
N SER A 63 4.98 -23.81 5.37
CA SER A 63 3.63 -24.01 4.84
C SER A 63 3.52 -23.45 3.43
N ASP A 64 2.43 -23.74 2.72
CA ASP A 64 2.22 -23.16 1.39
C ASP A 64 2.10 -21.63 1.44
N VAL A 65 1.50 -21.09 2.50
CA VAL A 65 1.49 -19.64 2.77
C VAL A 65 2.89 -19.11 3.06
N GLY A 66 3.67 -19.81 3.88
CA GLY A 66 5.06 -19.43 4.17
C GLY A 66 5.92 -19.38 2.92
N LYS A 67 5.79 -20.37 2.01
CA LYS A 67 6.47 -20.40 0.71
C LYS A 67 6.03 -19.26 -0.20
N ASP A 68 4.72 -19.02 -0.29
CA ASP A 68 4.16 -17.98 -1.15
C ASP A 68 4.59 -16.58 -0.69
N VAL A 69 4.42 -16.27 0.61
CA VAL A 69 4.88 -15.00 1.19
C VAL A 69 6.38 -14.83 1.02
N LYS A 70 7.18 -15.86 1.36
CA LYS A 70 8.63 -15.82 1.14
C LYS A 70 8.96 -15.50 -0.31
N GLY A 71 8.33 -16.20 -1.26
CA GLY A 71 8.54 -15.98 -2.69
C GLY A 71 8.21 -14.55 -3.12
N ILE A 72 7.11 -13.97 -2.63
CA ILE A 72 6.74 -12.58 -2.93
C ILE A 72 7.77 -11.60 -2.34
N LEU A 73 8.15 -11.79 -1.08
CA LEU A 73 9.11 -10.92 -0.41
C LEU A 73 10.49 -10.96 -1.08
N THR A 74 10.93 -12.13 -1.55
CA THR A 74 12.23 -12.32 -2.22
C THR A 74 12.18 -12.09 -3.74
N GLY A 75 11.01 -11.76 -4.30
CA GLY A 75 10.84 -11.33 -5.71
C GLY A 75 10.52 -12.43 -6.73
N SER A 76 10.26 -13.67 -6.31
CA SER A 76 9.88 -14.78 -7.18
C SER A 76 8.37 -15.05 -7.26
N GLY A 77 7.57 -14.45 -6.38
CA GLY A 77 6.12 -14.64 -6.28
C GLY A 77 5.30 -13.44 -6.77
N SER A 78 4.03 -13.68 -7.10
CA SER A 78 3.07 -12.61 -7.45
C SER A 78 2.38 -12.08 -6.20
N PRO A 79 2.47 -10.76 -5.91
CA PRO A 79 1.75 -10.15 -4.78
C PRO A 79 0.25 -9.94 -5.07
N THR A 80 -0.19 -10.12 -6.32
CA THR A 80 -1.58 -9.96 -6.73
C THR A 80 -2.23 -11.30 -7.04
N THR A 81 -3.56 -11.32 -7.02
CA THR A 81 -4.38 -12.49 -7.32
C THR A 81 -5.55 -12.18 -8.25
N SER A 82 -5.84 -13.08 -9.19
CA SER A 82 -7.07 -13.08 -9.98
C SER A 82 -8.17 -13.94 -9.38
N ASP A 83 -7.87 -14.73 -8.34
CA ASP A 83 -8.81 -15.71 -7.78
C ASP A 83 -9.91 -15.02 -6.99
N ALA A 84 -11.16 -15.20 -7.37
CA ALA A 84 -12.32 -14.66 -6.67
C ALA A 84 -13.28 -15.77 -6.28
N ALA A 85 -13.95 -15.61 -5.14
CA ALA A 85 -15.06 -16.46 -4.76
C ALA A 85 -16.17 -16.38 -5.83
N SER A 86 -16.81 -17.51 -6.11
CA SER A 86 -17.94 -17.61 -7.03
C SER A 86 -19.08 -18.38 -6.35
N GLY A 87 -20.31 -18.06 -6.74
CA GLY A 87 -21.51 -18.65 -6.15
C GLY A 87 -22.07 -17.86 -4.97
N ASN A 88 -23.03 -18.46 -4.27
CA ASN A 88 -23.69 -17.85 -3.13
C ASN A 88 -22.81 -17.96 -1.88
N LEU A 89 -22.88 -16.95 -1.01
CA LEU A 89 -22.23 -16.97 0.29
C LEU A 89 -22.78 -18.11 1.14
N THR A 90 -21.89 -18.97 1.65
CA THR A 90 -22.23 -19.95 2.68
C THR A 90 -22.76 -19.21 3.91
N GLU A 91 -23.84 -19.71 4.52
CA GLU A 91 -24.47 -19.06 5.68
C GLU A 91 -23.47 -18.87 6.83
N LEU A 92 -23.37 -17.63 7.33
CA LEU A 92 -22.48 -17.29 8.45
C LEU A 92 -22.89 -18.06 9.71
N GLY A 93 -21.94 -18.72 10.37
CA GLY A 93 -22.19 -19.52 11.57
C GLY A 93 -22.65 -20.96 11.30
N SER A 94 -22.91 -21.35 10.05
CA SER A 94 -23.12 -22.76 9.68
C SER A 94 -21.86 -23.61 9.92
N SER A 95 -22.03 -24.93 10.00
CA SER A 95 -20.90 -25.88 10.16
C SER A 95 -19.86 -25.71 9.06
N ASP A 96 -20.31 -25.53 7.82
CA ASP A 96 -19.44 -25.42 6.65
C ASP A 96 -18.66 -24.11 6.66
N CYS A 97 -19.32 -23.01 7.04
CA CYS A 97 -18.65 -21.71 7.17
C CYS A 97 -17.63 -21.71 8.32
N ASN A 98 -17.97 -22.33 9.46
CA ASN A 98 -17.06 -22.40 10.60
C ASN A 98 -15.85 -23.31 10.34
N ALA A 99 -15.96 -24.28 9.43
CA ALA A 99 -14.87 -25.15 9.01
C ALA A 99 -13.88 -24.44 8.04
N ASP A 100 -14.36 -23.46 7.27
CA ASP A 100 -13.53 -22.64 6.37
C ASP A 100 -13.16 -21.30 7.03
N LYS A 101 -11.88 -21.18 7.43
CA LYS A 101 -11.32 -19.95 8.00
C LYS A 101 -11.53 -18.70 7.14
N CYS A 102 -11.73 -18.86 5.82
CA CYS A 102 -11.97 -17.76 4.90
C CYS A 102 -13.44 -17.41 4.68
N CYS A 103 -14.38 -18.21 5.18
CA CYS A 103 -15.82 -17.97 4.94
C CYS A 103 -16.30 -16.64 5.54
N VAL A 104 -15.94 -16.35 6.81
CA VAL A 104 -16.30 -15.09 7.48
C VAL A 104 -15.85 -13.86 6.68
N TRP A 105 -14.70 -13.95 6.00
CA TRP A 105 -14.14 -12.85 5.23
C TRP A 105 -14.93 -12.52 3.96
N GLN A 106 -15.68 -13.47 3.41
CA GLN A 106 -16.60 -13.19 2.31
C GLN A 106 -17.79 -12.34 2.78
N HIS A 107 -18.29 -12.59 3.99
CA HIS A 107 -19.32 -11.76 4.62
C HIS A 107 -18.78 -10.38 4.99
N VAL A 108 -17.55 -10.30 5.52
CA VAL A 108 -16.87 -9.02 5.76
C VAL A 108 -16.77 -8.23 4.47
N ALA A 109 -16.27 -8.82 3.37
CA ALA A 109 -16.20 -8.14 2.07
C ALA A 109 -17.56 -7.62 1.57
N ALA A 110 -18.62 -8.40 1.75
CA ALA A 110 -19.98 -8.02 1.37
C ALA A 110 -20.51 -6.81 2.14
N ASP A 111 -20.14 -6.67 3.42
CA ASP A 111 -20.48 -5.51 4.26
C ASP A 111 -19.60 -4.28 3.96
N LEU A 112 -18.32 -4.50 3.67
CA LEU A 112 -17.36 -3.44 3.37
C LEU A 112 -17.66 -2.74 2.05
N MET A 113 -17.98 -3.49 0.99
CA MET A 113 -18.05 -2.95 -0.37
C MET A 113 -19.08 -1.83 -0.56
N PRO A 114 -20.32 -1.92 -0.05
CA PRO A 114 -21.30 -0.83 -0.14
C PRO A 114 -20.86 0.43 0.63
N THR A 115 -19.99 0.28 1.63
CA THR A 115 -19.42 1.41 2.39
C THR A 115 -18.25 2.04 1.63
N PHE A 116 -17.47 1.24 0.92
CA PHE A 116 -16.22 1.65 0.27
C PHE A 116 -16.37 2.13 -1.17
N ARG A 117 -17.50 1.88 -1.82
CA ARG A 117 -17.71 2.25 -3.22
C ARG A 117 -19.10 2.80 -3.47
N ASP A 118 -19.16 3.85 -4.28
CA ASP A 118 -20.39 4.38 -4.87
C ASP A 118 -20.24 4.54 -6.40
N ASP A 119 -21.20 5.21 -7.04
CA ASP A 119 -21.21 5.44 -8.49
C ASP A 119 -20.01 6.28 -8.99
N ASN A 120 -19.35 7.03 -8.11
CA ASN A 120 -18.22 7.91 -8.42
C ASN A 120 -16.84 7.27 -8.18
N GLY A 121 -16.79 6.02 -7.69
CA GLY A 121 -15.55 5.32 -7.35
C GLY A 121 -15.44 5.04 -5.85
N CYS A 122 -14.22 5.10 -5.30
CA CYS A 122 -14.05 4.85 -3.87
C CYS A 122 -14.43 6.05 -3.00
N THR A 123 -15.02 5.74 -1.84
CA THR A 123 -15.59 6.70 -0.89
C THR A 123 -14.56 7.15 0.15
N ASP A 124 -14.93 8.13 1.00
CA ASP A 124 -14.05 8.56 2.10
C ASP A 124 -13.71 7.43 3.10
N PRO A 125 -14.66 6.56 3.50
CA PRO A 125 -14.34 5.38 4.31
C PRO A 125 -13.31 4.44 3.67
N ALA A 126 -13.31 4.28 2.34
CA ALA A 126 -12.29 3.47 1.66
C ALA A 126 -10.90 4.09 1.80
N ARG A 127 -10.78 5.40 1.50
CA ARG A 127 -9.52 6.15 1.68
C ARG A 127 -9.02 6.08 3.13
N ALA A 128 -9.93 6.20 4.09
CA ALA A 128 -9.62 6.09 5.51
C ALA A 128 -9.17 4.68 5.91
N ALA A 129 -9.74 3.62 5.33
CA ALA A 129 -9.33 2.23 5.57
C ALA A 129 -7.94 1.93 5.00
N ILE A 130 -7.62 2.45 3.80
CA ILE A 130 -6.28 2.37 3.21
C ILE A 130 -5.25 3.04 4.15
N ARG A 131 -5.56 4.25 4.63
CA ARG A 131 -4.73 4.95 5.61
C ARG A 131 -4.62 4.16 6.92
N LEU A 132 -5.72 3.61 7.44
CA LEU A 132 -5.72 2.86 8.70
C LEU A 132 -4.80 1.62 8.61
N GLY A 133 -4.83 0.90 7.49
CA GLY A 133 -3.94 -0.24 7.26
C GLY A 133 -2.46 0.11 7.37
N PHE A 134 -2.07 1.29 6.85
CA PHE A 134 -0.73 1.83 7.06
C PHE A 134 -0.46 2.24 8.50
N HIS A 135 -1.36 3.00 9.14
CA HIS A 135 -1.14 3.53 10.48
C HIS A 135 -1.09 2.45 11.58
N ASP A 136 -1.79 1.33 11.40
CA ASP A 136 -1.63 0.12 12.25
C ASP A 136 -0.23 -0.49 12.02
N ALA A 137 0.03 -0.92 10.79
CA ALA A 137 1.24 -1.65 10.42
C ALA A 137 2.56 -0.89 10.66
N ALA A 138 2.54 0.43 10.47
CA ALA A 138 3.72 1.27 10.58
C ALA A 138 4.12 1.58 12.04
N GLY A 139 3.40 1.07 13.04
CA GLY A 139 3.83 1.08 14.45
C GLY A 139 5.05 0.19 14.75
N TRP A 140 5.56 -0.58 13.78
CA TRP A 140 6.69 -1.49 13.95
C TRP A 140 8.01 -0.96 13.36
N SER A 141 9.15 -1.41 13.90
CA SER A 141 10.46 -1.30 13.25
C SER A 141 11.39 -2.44 13.68
N LEU A 142 12.55 -2.57 13.02
CA LEU A 142 13.62 -3.50 13.42
C LEU A 142 14.05 -3.35 14.89
N ASN A 143 13.77 -2.20 15.52
CA ASN A 143 14.16 -1.88 16.89
C ASN A 143 13.01 -2.00 17.90
N THR A 144 11.79 -2.38 17.50
CA THR A 144 10.64 -2.48 18.42
C THR A 144 10.50 -3.85 19.09
N GLY A 145 11.29 -4.84 18.68
CA GLY A 145 11.11 -6.22 19.11
C GLY A 145 9.73 -6.73 18.69
N ASP A 146 8.96 -7.23 19.66
CA ASP A 146 7.64 -7.83 19.42
C ASP A 146 6.48 -6.81 19.54
N LEU A 147 6.78 -5.50 19.61
CA LEU A 147 5.78 -4.44 19.74
C LEU A 147 5.44 -3.78 18.41
N GLY A 148 4.14 -3.51 18.23
CA GLY A 148 3.55 -2.85 17.08
C GLY A 148 3.57 -3.70 15.80
N GLY A 149 2.99 -3.15 14.74
CA GLY A 149 2.91 -3.82 13.44
C GLY A 149 1.48 -3.97 13.00
N ALA A 150 1.23 -4.89 12.08
CA ALA A 150 -0.13 -5.23 11.70
C ALA A 150 -0.73 -6.13 12.80
N ASP A 151 -1.12 -5.54 13.92
CA ASP A 151 -1.57 -6.23 15.12
C ASP A 151 -2.89 -5.67 15.70
N GLY A 152 -3.51 -4.70 15.02
CA GLY A 152 -4.79 -4.10 15.44
C GLY A 152 -4.68 -3.13 16.61
N SER A 153 -3.47 -2.87 17.10
CA SER A 153 -3.21 -2.04 18.28
C SER A 153 -3.74 -0.62 18.12
N ILE A 154 -3.77 -0.05 16.91
CA ILE A 154 -4.35 1.29 16.68
C ILE A 154 -5.84 1.39 17.06
N VAL A 155 -6.58 0.28 17.04
CA VAL A 155 -7.99 0.21 17.45
C VAL A 155 -8.13 -0.30 18.89
N LEU A 156 -7.29 -1.26 19.28
CA LEU A 156 -7.40 -1.99 20.55
C LEU A 156 -6.67 -1.35 21.73
N ALA A 157 -5.68 -0.49 21.46
CA ALA A 157 -4.95 0.30 22.45
C ALA A 157 -5.42 1.77 22.39
N PRO A 158 -6.23 2.25 23.35
CA PRO A 158 -6.85 3.58 23.30
C PRO A 158 -5.86 4.75 23.18
N GLU A 159 -4.62 4.56 23.65
CA GLU A 159 -3.56 5.57 23.63
C GLU A 159 -3.11 5.91 22.20
N GLU A 160 -3.20 4.96 21.27
CA GLU A 160 -2.67 5.14 19.91
C GLU A 160 -3.51 6.06 19.06
N ILE A 161 -4.82 5.84 19.01
CA ILE A 161 -5.72 6.68 18.21
C ILE A 161 -5.72 8.14 18.69
N GLY A 162 -5.35 8.38 19.96
CA GLY A 162 -5.19 9.73 20.51
C GLY A 162 -3.94 10.48 20.04
N ARG A 163 -3.01 9.83 19.32
CA ARG A 163 -1.76 10.46 18.87
C ARG A 163 -2.00 11.48 17.75
N PRO A 164 -1.27 12.62 17.72
CA PRO A 164 -1.48 13.66 16.72
C PRO A 164 -1.41 13.19 15.25
N LEU A 165 -0.50 12.26 14.93
CA LEU A 165 -0.35 11.73 13.57
C LEU A 165 -1.52 10.80 13.15
N ASN A 166 -2.29 10.29 14.10
CA ASN A 166 -3.48 9.46 13.84
C ASN A 166 -4.76 10.29 13.71
N LYS A 167 -4.69 11.62 13.88
CA LYS A 167 -5.85 12.51 13.76
C LYS A 167 -6.60 12.29 12.44
N GLY A 168 -7.91 12.18 12.52
CA GLY A 168 -8.78 11.91 11.38
C GLY A 168 -9.00 10.42 11.08
N LEU A 169 -8.50 9.50 11.91
CA LEU A 169 -8.82 8.07 11.80
C LEU A 169 -9.96 7.64 12.74
N GLU A 170 -10.46 8.54 13.59
CA GLU A 170 -11.43 8.21 14.64
C GLU A 170 -12.73 7.62 14.06
N GLU A 171 -13.21 8.16 12.94
CA GLU A 171 -14.41 7.70 12.24
C GLU A 171 -14.24 6.25 11.72
N ILE A 172 -13.14 5.97 11.03
CA ILE A 172 -12.88 4.64 10.49
C ILE A 172 -12.55 3.63 11.59
N VAL A 173 -11.87 4.05 12.67
CA VAL A 173 -11.66 3.21 13.86
C VAL A 173 -12.98 2.85 14.53
N SER A 174 -13.91 3.80 14.64
CA SER A 174 -15.26 3.51 15.15
C SER A 174 -16.00 2.51 14.24
N GLN A 175 -15.86 2.66 12.92
CA GLN A 175 -16.47 1.73 11.97
C GLN A 175 -15.84 0.33 12.04
N MET A 176 -14.52 0.22 12.22
CA MET A 176 -13.85 -1.07 12.45
C MET A 176 -14.36 -1.75 13.72
N LYS A 177 -14.60 -1.00 14.81
CA LYS A 177 -15.21 -1.55 16.03
C LYS A 177 -16.60 -2.11 15.79
N THR A 178 -17.42 -1.46 14.95
CA THR A 178 -18.74 -1.96 14.54
C THR A 178 -18.64 -3.28 13.77
N TRP A 179 -17.77 -3.35 12.76
CA TRP A 179 -17.57 -4.60 12.01
C TRP A 179 -16.95 -5.70 12.87
N PHE A 180 -15.99 -5.36 13.71
CA PHE A 180 -15.38 -6.31 14.63
C PHE A 180 -16.40 -6.89 15.61
N ALA A 181 -17.28 -6.07 16.19
CA ALA A 181 -18.35 -6.55 17.05
C ALA A 181 -19.28 -7.56 16.35
N LYS A 182 -19.49 -7.42 15.03
CA LYS A 182 -20.30 -8.33 14.22
C LYS A 182 -19.58 -9.65 13.90
N TYR A 183 -18.26 -9.63 13.67
CA TYR A 183 -17.53 -10.78 13.11
C TYR A 183 -16.56 -11.48 14.07
N LYS A 184 -16.25 -10.90 15.23
CA LYS A 184 -15.29 -11.48 16.20
C LYS A 184 -15.71 -12.87 16.69
N ASP A 185 -17.00 -13.10 16.90
CA ASP A 185 -17.53 -14.38 17.37
C ASP A 185 -17.57 -15.44 16.24
N HIS A 186 -17.19 -15.04 15.02
CA HIS A 186 -16.99 -15.88 13.84
C HIS A 186 -15.50 -16.00 13.45
N GLY A 187 -14.57 -15.63 14.35
CA GLY A 187 -13.13 -15.84 14.18
C GLY A 187 -12.37 -14.70 13.50
N ALA A 188 -12.99 -13.54 13.26
CA ALA A 188 -12.28 -12.37 12.74
C ALA A 188 -11.54 -11.63 13.86
N GLY A 189 -10.21 -11.52 13.75
CA GLY A 189 -9.38 -10.62 14.58
C GLY A 189 -9.42 -9.18 14.07
N MET A 190 -9.15 -8.21 14.96
CA MET A 190 -9.08 -6.79 14.59
C MET A 190 -7.92 -6.51 13.64
N ALA A 191 -6.75 -7.11 13.89
CA ALA A 191 -5.56 -6.94 13.05
C ALA A 191 -5.84 -7.36 11.60
N ASP A 192 -6.47 -8.52 11.43
CA ASP A 192 -6.87 -9.00 10.10
C ASP A 192 -7.98 -8.15 9.51
N LEU A 193 -8.93 -7.66 10.32
CA LEU A 193 -10.02 -6.81 9.83
C LEU A 193 -9.50 -5.52 9.23
N ILE A 194 -8.53 -4.88 9.87
CA ILE A 194 -7.89 -3.66 9.35
C ILE A 194 -7.20 -3.93 8.02
N GLN A 195 -6.35 -4.96 7.94
CA GLN A 195 -5.58 -5.26 6.72
C GLN A 195 -6.47 -5.76 5.58
N PHE A 196 -7.48 -6.57 5.88
CA PHE A 196 -8.48 -7.02 4.92
C PHE A 196 -9.32 -5.84 4.41
N ALA A 197 -9.72 -4.91 5.28
CA ALA A 197 -10.46 -3.73 4.89
C ALA A 197 -9.64 -2.78 4.02
N ALA A 198 -8.36 -2.58 4.32
CA ALA A 198 -7.47 -1.79 3.49
C ALA A 198 -7.32 -2.37 2.06
N ASN A 199 -7.10 -3.69 1.94
CA ASN A 199 -7.05 -4.35 0.62
C ASN A 199 -8.41 -4.30 -0.10
N THR A 200 -9.52 -4.48 0.61
CA THR A 200 -10.87 -4.34 0.05
C THR A 200 -11.12 -2.91 -0.45
N ALA A 201 -10.69 -1.90 0.30
CA ALA A 201 -10.79 -0.50 -0.06
C ALA A 201 -9.92 -0.14 -1.28
N THR A 202 -8.70 -0.70 -1.38
CA THR A 202 -7.89 -0.58 -2.60
C THR A 202 -8.64 -1.15 -3.80
N VAL A 203 -9.25 -2.34 -3.70
CA VAL A 203 -10.05 -2.93 -4.79
C VAL A 203 -11.32 -2.13 -5.11
N ALA A 204 -11.91 -1.47 -4.12
CA ALA A 204 -13.07 -0.60 -4.28
C ALA A 204 -12.76 0.67 -5.09
N CYS A 205 -11.52 1.16 -5.05
CA CYS A 205 -11.04 2.21 -5.95
C CYS A 205 -10.83 1.62 -7.35
N PRO A 206 -11.51 2.15 -8.41
CA PRO A 206 -11.33 1.66 -9.77
C PRO A 206 -9.87 1.69 -10.22
N GLY A 207 -9.37 0.57 -10.74
CA GLY A 207 -7.94 0.40 -11.08
C GLY A 207 -7.10 -0.23 -9.96
N GLY A 208 -7.67 -0.40 -8.77
CA GLY A 208 -6.98 -0.97 -7.62
C GLY A 208 -6.63 -2.44 -7.78
N PRO A 209 -5.39 -2.85 -7.44
CA PRO A 209 -4.99 -4.26 -7.50
C PRO A 209 -5.67 -5.09 -6.41
N ARG A 210 -5.98 -6.35 -6.72
CA ARG A 210 -6.32 -7.36 -5.71
C ARG A 210 -5.04 -7.93 -5.14
N ILE A 211 -4.66 -7.44 -3.97
CA ILE A 211 -3.44 -7.82 -3.24
C ILE A 211 -3.71 -9.12 -2.48
N LYS A 212 -2.77 -10.07 -2.51
CA LYS A 212 -2.90 -11.30 -1.72
C LYS A 212 -3.09 -10.95 -0.24
N THR A 213 -4.13 -11.53 0.37
CA THR A 213 -4.58 -11.20 1.71
C THR A 213 -4.55 -12.45 2.58
N PHE A 214 -3.71 -12.40 3.59
CA PHE A 214 -3.54 -13.46 4.57
C PHE A 214 -4.22 -13.07 5.88
N VAL A 215 -4.78 -14.04 6.59
CA VAL A 215 -5.45 -13.85 7.89
C VAL A 215 -4.94 -14.85 8.91
N GLY A 216 -5.13 -14.56 10.20
CA GLY A 216 -4.60 -15.29 11.34
C GLY A 216 -3.59 -14.49 12.15
N ARG A 217 -3.56 -13.15 12.03
CA ARG A 217 -2.72 -12.30 12.88
C ARG A 217 -3.16 -12.40 14.33
N LYS A 218 -2.22 -12.18 15.25
CA LYS A 218 -2.52 -12.07 16.68
C LYS A 218 -2.86 -10.62 17.00
N ASP A 219 -4.05 -10.40 17.52
CA ASP A 219 -4.46 -9.08 18.03
C ASP A 219 -3.59 -8.67 19.24
N SER A 220 -3.26 -7.38 19.31
CA SER A 220 -2.55 -6.77 20.42
C SER A 220 -3.35 -5.59 20.99
N SER A 221 -3.54 -5.56 22.30
CA SER A 221 -4.04 -4.37 23.02
C SER A 221 -2.91 -3.55 23.64
N VAL A 222 -1.66 -3.83 23.27
CA VAL A 222 -0.48 -3.07 23.69
C VAL A 222 -0.18 -2.04 22.62
N ALA A 223 -0.13 -0.77 23.01
CA ALA A 223 0.18 0.32 22.09
C ALA A 223 1.56 0.14 21.43
N ALA A 224 1.62 0.28 20.11
CA ALA A 224 2.86 0.36 19.35
C ALA A 224 3.74 1.52 19.87
N PRO A 225 5.08 1.42 19.81
CA PRO A 225 5.95 2.52 20.21
C PRO A 225 5.66 3.81 19.42
N ASP A 226 5.72 4.96 20.09
CA ASP A 226 5.48 6.26 19.45
C ASP A 226 6.69 6.70 18.59
N GLY A 227 6.46 7.67 17.70
CA GLY A 227 7.50 8.25 16.84
C GLY A 227 7.88 7.42 15.61
N LEU A 228 7.11 6.38 15.29
CA LEU A 228 7.36 5.46 14.17
C LEU A 228 6.53 5.75 12.91
N LEU A 229 5.67 6.78 12.95
CA LEU A 229 4.89 7.25 11.81
C LEU A 229 5.54 8.52 11.19
N PRO A 230 5.46 8.68 9.86
CA PRO A 230 5.95 9.87 9.18
C PRO A 230 5.02 11.08 9.38
N ASP A 231 5.60 12.27 9.42
CA ASP A 231 4.89 13.55 9.32
C ASP A 231 4.89 14.04 7.85
N PRO A 232 3.79 14.65 7.34
CA PRO A 232 3.75 15.21 5.98
C PRO A 232 4.78 16.32 5.71
N LYS A 233 5.50 16.82 6.73
CA LYS A 233 6.58 17.80 6.62
C LYS A 233 7.97 17.20 6.77
N ASP A 234 8.09 15.90 7.01
CA ASP A 234 9.38 15.26 7.25
C ASP A 234 10.29 15.33 6.00
N PRO A 235 11.61 15.51 6.19
CA PRO A 235 12.57 15.49 5.08
C PRO A 235 12.76 14.07 4.53
N ALA A 236 13.19 13.97 3.28
CA ALA A 236 13.39 12.69 2.60
C ALA A 236 14.33 11.73 3.36
N ASP A 237 15.42 12.23 3.96
CA ASP A 237 16.33 11.42 4.79
C ASP A 237 15.61 10.70 5.93
N LYS A 238 14.80 11.45 6.70
CA LYS A 238 14.04 10.88 7.82
C LYS A 238 13.02 9.85 7.32
N LEU A 239 12.31 10.17 6.24
CA LEU A 239 11.31 9.26 5.67
C LEU A 239 11.96 7.96 5.18
N ILE A 240 13.06 8.05 4.45
CA ILE A 240 13.78 6.90 3.92
C ILE A 240 14.39 6.06 5.05
N GLU A 241 14.94 6.69 6.09
CA GLU A 241 15.43 5.97 7.28
C GLU A 241 14.29 5.27 8.03
N LEU A 242 13.17 5.96 8.25
CA LEU A 242 12.00 5.41 8.94
C LEU A 242 11.45 4.17 8.23
N PHE A 243 11.36 4.19 6.91
CA PHE A 243 10.92 3.03 6.12
C PHE A 243 12.01 1.97 5.93
N GLY A 244 13.30 2.36 5.88
CA GLY A 244 14.42 1.43 5.89
C GLY A 244 14.43 0.58 7.16
N ASN A 245 14.13 1.19 8.31
CA ASN A 245 13.92 0.50 9.60
C ASN A 245 12.64 -0.37 9.63
N LYS A 246 11.79 -0.29 8.60
CA LYS A 246 10.65 -1.17 8.32
C LYS A 246 10.93 -2.13 7.17
N THR A 247 12.19 -2.29 6.79
CA THR A 247 12.65 -3.14 5.68
C THR A 247 12.24 -2.66 4.29
N ILE A 248 11.72 -1.44 4.15
CA ILE A 248 11.20 -0.89 2.89
C ILE A 248 12.23 0.10 2.33
N THR A 249 12.69 -0.14 1.09
CA THR A 249 13.66 0.73 0.42
C THR A 249 13.02 2.04 -0.07
N ALA A 250 13.82 3.03 -0.46
CA ALA A 250 13.30 4.29 -0.99
C ALA A 250 12.40 4.12 -2.25
N PRO A 251 12.71 3.24 -3.23
CA PRO A 251 11.77 2.90 -4.29
C PRO A 251 10.49 2.23 -3.77
N GLY A 252 10.60 1.38 -2.74
CA GLY A 252 9.44 0.75 -2.11
C GLY A 252 8.54 1.76 -1.39
N LEU A 253 9.14 2.74 -0.71
CA LEU A 253 8.44 3.88 -0.13
C LEU A 253 7.72 4.69 -1.21
N ALA A 254 8.39 5.00 -2.31
CA ALA A 254 7.75 5.68 -3.45
C ALA A 254 6.52 4.91 -3.96
N ALA A 255 6.59 3.57 -4.02
CA ALA A 255 5.45 2.74 -4.42
C ALA A 255 4.27 2.85 -3.44
N LEU A 256 4.53 2.85 -2.12
CA LEU A 256 3.51 2.99 -1.07
C LEU A 256 2.86 4.37 -1.05
N VAL A 257 3.66 5.44 -1.20
CA VAL A 257 3.16 6.83 -1.22
C VAL A 257 2.22 7.07 -2.40
N GLY A 258 2.32 6.27 -3.48
CA GLY A 258 1.32 6.28 -4.55
C GLY A 258 -0.13 6.10 -4.08
N ALA A 259 -0.39 5.51 -2.91
CA ALA A 259 -1.73 5.46 -2.32
C ALA A 259 -2.37 6.83 -2.12
N HIS A 260 -1.58 7.92 -2.12
CA HIS A 260 -2.08 9.28 -2.11
C HIS A 260 -2.95 9.61 -3.33
N THR A 261 -2.94 8.81 -4.42
CA THR A 261 -3.92 8.96 -5.50
C THR A 261 -5.36 8.79 -5.02
N ALA A 262 -5.59 7.97 -3.99
CA ALA A 262 -6.89 7.79 -3.36
C ALA A 262 -6.89 8.44 -1.97
N SER A 263 -6.72 9.76 -1.90
CA SER A 263 -6.64 10.47 -0.61
C SER A 263 -7.22 11.88 -0.61
N ARG A 264 -7.61 12.35 0.58
CA ARG A 264 -8.06 13.72 0.87
C ARG A 264 -7.52 14.15 2.22
N GLN A 265 -6.97 15.36 2.29
CA GLN A 265 -6.42 15.91 3.52
C GLN A 265 -7.48 16.74 4.26
N ARG A 266 -7.55 16.61 5.59
CA ARG A 266 -8.48 17.36 6.44
C ARG A 266 -7.80 18.28 7.46
N PHE A 267 -6.58 17.94 7.86
CA PHE A 267 -5.93 18.53 9.04
C PHE A 267 -4.55 19.12 8.77
N PHE A 268 -4.00 18.95 7.57
CA PHE A 268 -2.69 19.49 7.23
C PHE A 268 -2.79 20.95 6.80
N ASP A 269 -3.60 21.22 5.77
CA ASP A 269 -3.96 22.56 5.34
C ASP A 269 -5.44 22.78 5.64
N THR A 270 -5.71 23.38 6.81
CA THR A 270 -7.08 23.63 7.28
C THR A 270 -7.80 24.71 6.46
N SER A 271 -7.12 25.41 5.55
CA SER A 271 -7.77 26.32 4.60
C SER A 271 -8.36 25.57 3.39
N LYS A 272 -7.94 24.32 3.16
CA LYS A 272 -8.34 23.48 2.01
C LYS A 272 -8.88 22.11 2.44
N VAL A 273 -9.73 22.08 3.46
CA VAL A 273 -10.30 20.81 3.98
C VAL A 273 -10.92 19.98 2.85
N ASN A 274 -10.65 18.68 2.84
CA ASN A 274 -11.04 17.69 1.84
C ASN A 274 -10.38 17.87 0.45
N ALA A 275 -9.36 18.72 0.33
CA ALA A 275 -8.54 18.79 -0.87
C ALA A 275 -7.78 17.47 -1.09
N PRO A 276 -7.78 16.93 -2.32
CA PRO A 276 -7.09 15.70 -2.64
C PRO A 276 -5.58 15.91 -2.84
N GLN A 277 -4.85 14.81 -2.99
CA GLN A 277 -3.42 14.80 -3.33
C GLN A 277 -3.16 14.65 -4.85
N ASP A 278 -4.22 14.39 -5.63
CA ASP A 278 -4.25 14.53 -7.10
C ASP A 278 -5.65 14.94 -7.60
N THR A 279 -5.87 14.99 -8.91
CA THR A 279 -7.17 15.40 -9.48
C THR A 279 -8.22 14.29 -9.53
N THR A 280 -7.87 13.04 -9.24
CA THR A 280 -8.70 11.85 -9.42
C THR A 280 -8.86 11.04 -8.12
N PRO A 281 -9.21 11.64 -6.97
CA PRO A 281 -9.15 11.01 -5.63
C PRO A 281 -10.06 9.80 -5.38
N ASN A 282 -10.89 9.46 -6.37
CA ASN A 282 -11.81 8.32 -6.33
C ASN A 282 -11.32 7.14 -7.20
N ILE A 283 -10.21 7.29 -7.92
CA ILE A 283 -9.64 6.32 -8.86
C ILE A 283 -8.25 5.91 -8.34
N TRP A 284 -7.87 4.66 -8.55
CA TRP A 284 -6.54 4.15 -8.23
C TRP A 284 -5.65 4.21 -9.48
N ASP A 285 -5.05 5.38 -9.74
CA ASP A 285 -4.26 5.65 -10.92
C ASP A 285 -2.88 6.26 -10.59
N VAL A 286 -2.21 6.86 -11.59
CA VAL A 286 -0.85 7.39 -11.46
C VAL A 286 -0.78 8.91 -11.57
N ASP A 287 -1.92 9.61 -11.54
CA ASP A 287 -1.99 11.08 -11.65
C ASP A 287 -1.21 11.75 -10.52
N PHE A 288 -1.27 11.19 -9.31
CA PHE A 288 -0.45 11.59 -8.16
C PHE A 288 1.03 11.80 -8.50
N TYR A 289 1.66 10.86 -9.21
CA TYR A 289 3.08 10.95 -9.55
C TYR A 289 3.36 12.08 -10.53
N GLY A 290 2.57 12.18 -11.60
CA GLY A 290 2.72 13.22 -12.61
C GLY A 290 2.55 14.61 -12.01
N GLN A 291 1.53 14.80 -11.17
CA GLN A 291 1.22 16.08 -10.54
C GLN A 291 2.23 16.45 -9.44
N THR A 292 2.76 15.46 -8.70
CA THR A 292 3.83 15.72 -7.72
C THR A 292 5.16 16.09 -8.39
N LEU A 293 5.46 15.53 -9.57
CA LEU A 293 6.68 15.82 -10.32
C LEU A 293 6.62 17.17 -11.07
N ALA A 294 5.49 17.45 -11.73
CA ALA A 294 5.34 18.60 -12.61
C ALA A 294 4.69 19.83 -11.94
N GLY A 295 4.07 19.64 -10.78
CA GLY A 295 3.20 20.62 -10.13
C GLY A 295 1.73 20.28 -10.34
N ALA A 296 0.93 20.48 -9.29
CA ALA A 296 -0.49 20.17 -9.28
C ALA A 296 -1.36 21.43 -9.45
N PRO A 297 -2.61 21.30 -9.93
CA PRO A 297 -3.60 22.37 -9.91
C PRO A 297 -3.88 22.93 -8.51
N ALA A 298 -4.48 24.12 -8.43
CA ALA A 298 -4.64 24.85 -7.16
C ALA A 298 -5.56 24.14 -6.14
N GLU A 299 -6.47 23.30 -6.62
CA GLU A 299 -7.38 22.47 -5.83
C GLU A 299 -6.69 21.29 -5.13
N VAL A 300 -5.51 20.89 -5.62
CA VAL A 300 -4.71 19.80 -5.04
C VAL A 300 -3.81 20.34 -3.93
N VAL A 301 -3.62 19.53 -2.89
CA VAL A 301 -2.62 19.77 -1.84
C VAL A 301 -1.53 18.70 -1.96
N THR A 302 -0.37 19.10 -2.47
CA THR A 302 0.84 18.28 -2.46
C THR A 302 1.54 18.43 -1.10
N PHE A 303 1.77 17.33 -0.39
CA PHE A 303 2.52 17.41 0.87
C PHE A 303 4.00 17.73 0.64
N PRO A 304 4.65 18.46 1.56
CA PRO A 304 6.09 18.67 1.51
C PRO A 304 6.89 17.35 1.45
N SER A 305 6.46 16.32 2.20
CA SER A 305 7.03 14.97 2.17
C SER A 305 7.03 14.36 0.76
N ASP A 306 5.90 14.47 0.06
CA ASP A 306 5.73 13.93 -1.29
C ASP A 306 6.66 14.67 -2.27
N THR A 307 6.78 15.98 -2.10
CA THR A 307 7.65 16.84 -2.91
C THR A 307 9.13 16.53 -2.71
N VAL A 308 9.57 16.28 -1.47
CA VAL A 308 10.98 15.96 -1.21
C VAL A 308 11.32 14.54 -1.69
N LEU A 309 10.42 13.57 -1.51
CA LEU A 309 10.60 12.20 -2.03
C LEU A 309 10.62 12.16 -3.56
N SER A 310 9.84 12.98 -4.25
CA SER A 310 9.83 13.01 -5.72
C SER A 310 11.11 13.60 -6.34
N LYS A 311 11.92 14.30 -5.52
CA LYS A 311 13.18 14.95 -5.94
C LYS A 311 14.43 14.28 -5.38
N ASP A 312 14.31 13.50 -4.31
CA ASP A 312 15.43 12.82 -3.69
C ASP A 312 16.00 11.74 -4.63
N PRO A 313 17.33 11.68 -4.86
CA PRO A 313 17.92 10.73 -5.81
C PRO A 313 17.57 9.26 -5.51
N ARG A 314 17.31 8.90 -4.24
CA ARG A 314 17.00 7.53 -3.82
C ARG A 314 15.60 7.07 -4.20
N SER A 315 14.65 7.99 -4.38
CA SER A 315 13.24 7.69 -4.66
C SER A 315 12.72 8.29 -5.97
N ALA A 316 13.28 9.41 -6.44
CA ALA A 316 12.88 10.10 -7.67
C ALA A 316 12.83 9.19 -8.91
N PRO A 317 13.78 8.25 -9.13
CA PRO A 317 13.69 7.32 -10.25
C PRO A 317 12.41 6.47 -10.25
N ALA A 318 11.90 6.08 -9.07
CA ALA A 318 10.66 5.33 -8.94
C ALA A 318 9.43 6.22 -9.23
N PHE A 319 9.40 7.45 -8.73
CA PHE A 319 8.35 8.43 -9.08
C PHE A 319 8.25 8.62 -10.60
N GLN A 320 9.38 8.78 -11.29
CA GLN A 320 9.44 8.92 -12.74
C GLN A 320 8.95 7.67 -13.47
N ALA A 321 9.34 6.48 -12.99
CA ALA A 321 8.93 5.21 -13.59
C ALA A 321 7.42 4.97 -13.46
N PHE A 322 6.82 5.35 -12.34
CA PHE A 322 5.40 5.13 -12.07
C PHE A 322 4.48 6.13 -12.77
N ALA A 323 4.93 7.37 -12.99
CA ALA A 323 4.11 8.47 -13.51
C ALA A 323 3.36 8.20 -14.82
N ASN A 324 3.80 7.23 -15.63
CA ASN A 324 3.13 6.84 -16.87
C ASN A 324 2.94 5.32 -16.99
N ASN A 325 3.02 4.57 -15.88
CA ASN A 325 2.99 3.12 -15.91
C ASN A 325 2.19 2.55 -14.74
N ALA A 326 0.86 2.64 -14.85
CA ALA A 326 -0.07 2.10 -13.84
C ALA A 326 0.12 0.61 -13.56
N PRO A 327 0.34 -0.28 -14.55
CA PRO A 327 0.66 -1.68 -14.25
C PRO A 327 1.92 -1.80 -13.40
N LEU A 328 3.01 -1.11 -13.75
CA LEU A 328 4.27 -1.13 -13.00
C LEU A 328 4.06 -0.72 -11.55
N TRP A 329 3.38 0.40 -11.33
CA TRP A 329 3.08 0.86 -10.00
C TRP A 329 2.17 -0.12 -9.24
N GLY A 330 1.10 -0.62 -9.86
CA GLY A 330 0.17 -1.55 -9.21
C GLY A 330 0.85 -2.82 -8.67
N GLY A 331 1.79 -3.39 -9.43
CA GLY A 331 2.59 -4.53 -8.96
C GLY A 331 3.57 -4.17 -7.84
N ALA A 332 4.22 -3.00 -7.95
CA ALA A 332 5.14 -2.51 -6.90
C ALA A 332 4.39 -2.20 -5.59
N TYR A 333 3.26 -1.48 -5.68
CA TYR A 333 2.37 -1.19 -4.55
C TYR A 333 1.90 -2.47 -3.88
N ALA A 334 1.39 -3.44 -4.65
CA ALA A 334 0.93 -4.71 -4.10
C ALA A 334 2.02 -5.45 -3.31
N LYS A 335 3.26 -5.49 -3.84
CA LYS A 335 4.41 -6.10 -3.13
C LYS A 335 4.71 -5.36 -1.83
N GLN A 336 4.79 -4.03 -1.87
CA GLN A 336 5.17 -3.24 -0.69
C GLN A 336 4.06 -3.20 0.35
N TYR A 337 2.79 -3.15 -0.07
CA TYR A 337 1.66 -3.20 0.86
C TYR A 337 1.56 -4.58 1.52
N LEU A 338 1.82 -5.68 0.78
CA LEU A 338 1.92 -7.01 1.38
C LEU A 338 3.02 -7.05 2.45
N ARG A 339 4.23 -6.53 2.14
CA ARG A 339 5.33 -6.39 3.11
C ARG A 339 4.90 -5.57 4.34
N LEU A 340 4.28 -4.42 4.12
CA LEU A 340 3.77 -3.52 5.16
C LEU A 340 2.75 -4.24 6.06
N SER A 341 1.78 -4.94 5.48
CA SER A 341 0.73 -5.67 6.21
C SER A 341 1.24 -6.87 7.02
N LEU A 342 2.53 -7.21 6.91
CA LEU A 342 3.19 -8.31 7.62
C LEU A 342 4.29 -7.82 8.59
N LEU A 343 4.49 -6.51 8.72
CA LEU A 343 5.38 -5.97 9.75
C LEU A 343 4.84 -6.34 11.14
N GLY A 344 5.72 -6.79 12.04
CA GLY A 344 5.34 -7.25 13.39
C GLY A 344 4.53 -8.56 13.44
N VAL A 345 4.33 -9.25 12.32
CA VAL A 345 3.63 -10.55 12.31
C VAL A 345 4.65 -11.68 12.51
N PHE A 346 4.57 -12.36 13.65
CA PHE A 346 5.52 -13.42 14.05
C PHE A 346 5.01 -14.85 13.84
N ASN A 347 3.90 -15.01 13.13
CA ASN A 347 3.28 -16.29 12.81
C ASN A 347 2.88 -16.36 11.33
N ILE A 348 3.68 -15.80 10.43
CA ILE A 348 3.38 -15.72 9.00
C ILE A 348 3.19 -17.12 8.41
N ASN A 349 3.97 -18.10 8.86
CA ASN A 349 3.88 -19.47 8.38
C ASN A 349 2.55 -20.15 8.76
N ASP A 350 1.84 -19.65 9.77
CA ASP A 350 0.57 -20.19 10.26
C ASP A 350 -0.65 -19.43 9.74
N LEU A 351 -0.44 -18.36 8.96
CA LEU A 351 -1.54 -17.61 8.35
C LEU A 351 -2.27 -18.45 7.30
N THR A 352 -3.46 -18.00 6.93
CA THR A 352 -4.32 -18.59 5.91
C THR A 352 -4.49 -17.61 4.75
N ASP A 353 -4.31 -18.06 3.51
CA ASP A 353 -4.60 -17.27 2.33
C ASP A 353 -6.12 -17.17 2.13
N CYS A 354 -6.69 -15.98 2.37
CA CYS A 354 -8.09 -15.67 2.14
C CYS A 354 -8.30 -14.68 0.99
N SER A 355 -7.36 -14.62 0.05
CA SER A 355 -7.43 -13.71 -1.10
C SER A 355 -8.68 -13.91 -1.96
N LYS A 356 -9.24 -15.13 -1.98
CA LYS A 356 -10.50 -15.44 -2.66
C LYS A 356 -11.70 -14.69 -2.10
N ALA A 357 -11.66 -14.31 -0.82
CA ALA A 357 -12.73 -13.57 -0.16
C ALA A 357 -12.75 -12.09 -0.54
N LEU A 358 -11.67 -11.54 -1.11
CA LEU A 358 -11.68 -10.19 -1.64
C LEU A 358 -12.71 -10.04 -2.77
N PRO A 359 -13.41 -8.90 -2.85
CA PRO A 359 -14.32 -8.63 -3.95
C PRO A 359 -13.62 -8.68 -5.30
N ALA A 360 -14.42 -8.84 -6.36
CA ALA A 360 -13.92 -8.78 -7.72
C ALA A 360 -13.34 -7.39 -8.05
N GLY A 361 -12.30 -7.38 -8.89
CA GLY A 361 -11.62 -6.16 -9.31
C GLY A 361 -12.58 -5.20 -10.00
N THR A 362 -12.43 -3.92 -9.73
CA THR A 362 -13.28 -2.87 -10.30
C THR A 362 -12.50 -2.18 -11.43
N GLY A 363 -12.89 -2.44 -12.68
CA GLY A 363 -12.25 -1.79 -13.82
C GLY A 363 -12.51 -0.29 -13.81
N VAL A 364 -11.58 0.50 -14.38
CA VAL A 364 -11.83 1.89 -14.72
C VAL A 364 -12.89 1.91 -15.83
N LYS A 365 -14.07 2.46 -15.56
CA LYS A 365 -15.06 2.73 -16.63
C LYS A 365 -14.40 3.75 -17.56
N ARG A 366 -14.01 3.32 -18.76
CA ARG A 366 -13.47 4.20 -19.80
C ARG A 366 -14.57 4.97 -20.50
#